data_AF-A0A1V9FES3-F1
#
_entry.id   AF-A0A1V9FES3-F1
#
_cell.length_a   1.000
_cell.length_b   1.000
_cell.length_c   1.000
_cell.angle_alpha   90.00
_cell.angle_beta   90.00
_cell.angle_gamma   90.00
#
_symmetry.space_group_name_H-M   'P 1'
#
loop_
_entity.id
_entity.type
_entity.pdbx_description
1 polymer ?
#
loop_
_entity_poly.entity_id
_entity_poly.type
_entity_poly.pdbx_seq_one_letter_code
_entity_poly.pdbx_strand_id
1 'polypeptide(L)'
;MNLLKGSFVIVLTLISFASFSQEGELLTTVPTKKKEFVKSEPLVINTINWFENTPLDQDIEKRKIVAANLIAWVTNSPTVTITFNSNVMPFTEKNNVLLVVFLGGWTKYALQNSYSKDEIKGSLAGLKSVIKFYQANKSLTKDEQMDKLIELDTNNKLEAWVAEQLAKK
;
A
#
# COMPACT_ATOMS: atom_id res chain seq x y z
N MET A 1 23.72 7.70 -67.56
CA MET A 1 23.18 6.37 -67.20
C MET A 1 23.84 5.97 -65.90
N ASN A 2 23.04 5.85 -64.82
CA ASN A 2 23.29 5.24 -63.49
C ASN A 2 22.22 5.86 -62.57
N LEU A 3 21.01 5.28 -62.58
CA LEU A 3 20.51 4.30 -61.60
C LEU A 3 20.04 5.01 -60.32
N LEU A 4 18.77 5.41 -60.28
CA LEU A 4 17.64 4.64 -59.71
C LEU A 4 17.60 4.65 -58.18
N LYS A 5 16.48 5.20 -57.69
CA LYS A 5 15.73 4.82 -56.48
C LYS A 5 16.31 5.26 -55.13
N GLY A 6 16.01 6.51 -54.79
CA GLY A 6 15.84 6.89 -53.39
C GLY A 6 14.71 6.04 -52.78
N SER A 7 15.08 5.08 -51.93
CA SER A 7 14.12 4.32 -51.12
C SER A 7 13.95 5.04 -49.80
N PHE A 8 12.83 5.75 -49.68
CA PHE A 8 12.37 6.32 -48.42
C PHE A 8 11.76 5.18 -47.61
N VAL A 9 12.50 4.65 -46.64
CA VAL A 9 11.99 3.65 -45.70
C VAL A 9 11.78 4.34 -44.36
N ILE A 10 10.58 4.86 -44.15
CA ILE A 10 10.07 5.13 -42.80
C ILE A 10 9.55 3.80 -42.26
N VAL A 11 10.31 3.15 -41.38
CA VAL A 11 9.76 2.12 -40.48
C VAL A 11 9.25 2.84 -39.24
N LEU A 12 7.95 3.10 -39.20
CA LEU A 12 7.26 3.60 -38.02
C LEU A 12 6.89 2.40 -37.13
N THR A 13 7.80 2.00 -36.24
CA THR A 13 7.48 1.04 -35.17
C THR A 13 6.71 1.74 -34.06
N LEU A 14 5.41 1.93 -34.27
CA LEU A 14 4.44 2.11 -33.17
C LEU A 14 4.14 0.72 -32.60
N ILE A 15 5.02 0.20 -31.75
CA ILE A 15 4.68 -0.94 -30.90
C ILE A 15 4.18 -0.38 -29.57
N SER A 16 2.86 -0.35 -29.50
CA SER A 16 1.96 -0.29 -28.35
C SER A 16 2.61 -0.27 -26.96
N PHE A 17 2.54 0.89 -26.30
CA PHE A 17 2.60 0.98 -24.84
C PHE A 17 1.32 0.38 -24.26
N ALA A 18 1.36 -0.93 -23.99
CA ALA A 18 0.51 -1.55 -22.98
C ALA A 18 1.34 -2.62 -22.25
N SER A 19 2.48 -2.21 -21.71
CA SER A 19 3.13 -2.98 -20.66
C SER A 19 2.25 -2.88 -19.42
N PHE A 20 1.30 -3.80 -19.25
CA PHE A 20 0.88 -4.17 -17.91
C PHE A 20 2.14 -4.75 -17.26
N SER A 21 2.76 -3.92 -16.43
CA SER A 21 3.95 -4.20 -15.63
C SER A 21 3.94 -5.63 -15.11
N GLN A 22 5.09 -6.29 -15.14
CA GLN A 22 5.32 -7.55 -14.44
C GLN A 22 4.73 -7.41 -13.03
N GLU A 23 3.67 -8.17 -12.72
CA GLU A 23 3.10 -8.16 -11.37
C GLU A 23 4.19 -8.78 -10.49
N GLY A 24 4.86 -7.94 -9.68
CA GLY A 24 5.96 -8.41 -8.84
C GLY A 24 5.49 -9.53 -7.94
N GLU A 25 6.36 -10.49 -7.65
CA GLU A 25 6.02 -11.62 -6.77
C GLU A 25 5.45 -11.12 -5.43
N LEU A 26 4.34 -11.73 -5.01
CA LEU A 26 3.65 -11.38 -3.77
C LEU A 26 4.16 -12.25 -2.62
N LEU A 27 4.01 -11.74 -1.40
CA LEU A 27 4.26 -12.48 -0.18
C LEU A 27 3.22 -13.61 0.01
N THR A 28 3.60 -14.83 -0.35
CA THR A 28 2.77 -16.04 -0.20
C THR A 28 3.13 -16.88 1.02
N THR A 29 4.27 -16.62 1.65
CA THR A 29 4.73 -17.30 2.86
C THR A 29 5.43 -16.31 3.80
N VAL A 30 5.44 -16.63 5.10
CA VAL A 30 6.05 -15.78 6.13
C VAL A 30 7.41 -16.37 6.52
N PRO A 31 8.50 -15.59 6.49
CA PRO A 31 9.81 -16.05 6.94
C PRO A 31 9.84 -16.41 8.42
N THR A 32 10.82 -17.22 8.82
CA THR A 32 11.03 -17.56 10.24
C THR A 32 12.33 -17.01 10.81
N LYS A 33 13.31 -16.71 9.94
CA LYS A 33 14.62 -16.20 10.37
C LYS A 33 14.78 -14.72 10.02
N LYS A 34 15.45 -13.96 10.88
CA LYS A 34 15.70 -12.52 10.68
C LYS A 34 16.26 -12.15 9.30
N LYS A 35 17.23 -12.91 8.79
CA LYS A 35 17.83 -12.66 7.45
C LYS A 35 16.82 -12.85 6.32
N GLU A 36 15.87 -13.76 6.49
CA GLU A 36 14.84 -14.06 5.49
C GLU A 36 13.75 -12.97 5.49
N PHE A 37 13.43 -12.39 6.65
CA PHE A 37 12.57 -11.20 6.74
C PHE A 37 13.11 -10.06 5.86
N VAL A 38 14.38 -9.69 6.03
CA VAL A 38 15.02 -8.63 5.23
C VAL A 38 14.98 -8.97 3.73
N LYS A 39 15.26 -10.22 3.35
CA LYS A 39 15.19 -10.66 1.95
C LYS A 39 13.77 -10.58 1.35
N SER A 40 12.74 -10.71 2.18
CA SER A 40 11.34 -10.66 1.75
C SER A 40 10.74 -9.25 1.69
N GLU A 41 11.46 -8.22 2.13
CA GLU A 41 10.98 -6.82 2.11
C GLU A 41 10.49 -6.36 0.72
N PRO A 42 11.14 -6.71 -0.42
CA PRO A 42 10.61 -6.40 -1.74
C PRO A 42 9.24 -7.06 -2.03
N LEU A 43 9.03 -8.30 -1.57
CA LEU A 43 7.76 -9.01 -1.73
C LEU A 43 6.65 -8.33 -0.91
N VAL A 44 6.98 -7.85 0.30
CA VAL A 44 6.07 -7.09 1.15
C VAL A 44 5.64 -5.80 0.45
N ILE A 45 6.59 -5.05 -0.11
CA ILE A 45 6.29 -3.83 -0.87
C ILE A 45 5.40 -4.13 -2.09
N ASN A 46 5.69 -5.21 -2.83
CA ASN A 46 4.86 -5.65 -3.95
C ASN A 46 3.44 -6.01 -3.50
N THR A 47 3.29 -6.74 -2.40
CA THR A 47 1.98 -7.06 -1.80
C THR A 47 1.21 -5.82 -1.41
N ILE A 48 1.85 -4.84 -0.77
CA ILE A 48 1.21 -3.57 -0.40
C ILE A 48 0.77 -2.81 -1.65
N ASN A 49 1.63 -2.71 -2.66
CA ASN A 49 1.30 -2.06 -3.93
C ASN A 49 0.15 -2.78 -4.65
N TRP A 50 0.11 -4.11 -4.60
CA TRP A 50 -0.98 -4.90 -5.15
C TRP A 50 -2.29 -4.62 -4.41
N PHE A 51 -2.29 -4.57 -3.08
CA PHE A 51 -3.47 -4.16 -2.29
C PHE A 51 -3.97 -2.78 -2.69
N GLU A 52 -3.08 -1.80 -2.87
CA GLU A 52 -3.45 -0.42 -3.19
C GLU A 52 -4.00 -0.21 -4.60
N ASN A 53 -3.71 -1.11 -5.55
CA ASN A 53 -4.06 -0.94 -6.97
C ASN A 53 -5.03 -2.01 -7.50
N THR A 54 -5.25 -3.10 -6.78
CA THR A 54 -6.21 -4.14 -7.16
C THR A 54 -7.57 -3.85 -6.52
N PRO A 55 -8.66 -3.76 -7.31
CA PRO A 55 -10.02 -3.57 -6.79
C PRO A 55 -10.42 -4.62 -5.75
N LEU A 56 -11.19 -4.21 -4.74
CA LEU A 56 -11.54 -5.02 -3.57
C LEU A 56 -12.26 -6.34 -3.94
N ASP A 57 -13.08 -6.30 -5.00
CA ASP A 57 -13.88 -7.41 -5.50
C ASP A 57 -13.11 -8.38 -6.41
N GLN A 58 -11.84 -8.07 -6.72
CA GLN A 58 -10.97 -8.95 -7.49
C GLN A 58 -10.13 -9.86 -6.58
N ASP A 59 -9.88 -11.08 -7.08
CA ASP A 59 -8.99 -12.08 -6.48
C ASP A 59 -9.24 -12.33 -4.98
N ILE A 60 -10.50 -12.47 -4.57
CA ILE A 60 -10.93 -12.52 -3.16
C ILE A 60 -10.13 -13.54 -2.34
N GLU A 61 -9.93 -14.76 -2.86
CA GLU A 61 -9.16 -15.80 -2.15
C GLU A 61 -7.66 -15.47 -2.06
N LYS A 62 -7.06 -14.96 -3.14
CA LYS A 62 -5.67 -14.47 -3.14
C LYS A 62 -5.51 -13.36 -2.11
N ARG A 63 -6.45 -12.41 -2.08
CA ARG A 63 -6.47 -11.28 -1.12
C ARG A 63 -6.48 -11.76 0.32
N LYS A 64 -7.29 -12.76 0.66
CA LYS A 64 -7.31 -13.34 2.01
C LYS A 64 -5.94 -13.91 2.40
N ILE A 65 -5.33 -14.68 1.50
CA ILE A 65 -4.01 -15.31 1.72
C ILE A 65 -2.93 -14.24 1.91
N VAL A 66 -2.84 -13.28 0.98
CA VAL A 66 -1.80 -12.25 1.06
C VAL A 66 -2.03 -11.28 2.22
N ALA A 67 -3.28 -11.03 2.62
CA ALA A 67 -3.60 -10.25 3.84
C ALA A 67 -3.06 -10.96 5.09
N ALA A 68 -3.35 -12.26 5.23
CA ALA A 68 -2.89 -13.04 6.37
C ALA A 68 -1.36 -13.07 6.46
N ASN A 69 -0.69 -13.27 5.33
CA ASN A 69 0.78 -13.26 5.27
C ASN A 69 1.35 -11.87 5.58
N LEU A 70 0.74 -10.79 5.09
CA LEU A 70 1.19 -9.43 5.38
C LEU A 70 1.05 -9.11 6.87
N ILE A 71 -0.09 -9.41 7.49
CA ILE A 71 -0.29 -9.24 8.93
C ILE A 71 0.76 -10.02 9.71
N ALA A 72 0.96 -11.30 9.35
CA ALA A 72 1.92 -12.17 10.02
C ALA A 72 3.36 -11.67 9.83
N TRP A 73 3.71 -11.17 8.63
CA TRP A 73 5.02 -10.58 8.38
C TRP A 73 5.25 -9.34 9.24
N VAL A 74 4.29 -8.41 9.26
CA VAL A 74 4.38 -7.18 10.05
C VAL A 74 4.51 -7.48 11.54
N THR A 75 3.74 -8.45 12.03
CA THR A 75 3.75 -8.84 13.45
C THR A 75 5.06 -9.51 13.87
N ASN A 76 5.69 -10.27 12.98
CA ASN A 76 6.92 -11.01 13.27
C ASN A 76 8.19 -10.31 12.77
N SER A 77 8.07 -9.15 12.12
CA SER A 77 9.20 -8.45 11.53
C SER A 77 10.18 -7.99 12.61
N PRO A 78 11.48 -8.33 12.49
CA PRO A 78 12.50 -7.84 13.41
C PRO A 78 12.99 -6.42 13.06
N THR A 79 12.58 -5.87 11.91
CA THR A 79 13.04 -4.57 11.40
C THR A 79 11.94 -3.51 11.39
N VAL A 80 10.68 -3.90 11.16
CA VAL A 80 9.53 -3.01 11.20
C VAL A 80 8.79 -3.19 12.53
N THR A 81 8.50 -2.09 13.21
CA THR A 81 7.68 -2.09 14.43
C THR A 81 6.57 -1.07 14.27
N ILE A 82 5.33 -1.50 14.48
CA ILE A 82 4.14 -0.64 14.44
C ILE A 82 3.52 -0.60 15.82
N THR A 83 3.31 0.61 16.34
CA THR A 83 2.58 0.81 17.59
C THR A 83 1.10 0.93 17.29
N PHE A 84 0.29 0.02 17.84
CA PHE A 84 -1.16 0.10 17.74
C PHE A 84 -1.70 1.17 18.70
N ASN A 85 -2.34 2.20 18.14
CA ASN A 85 -3.12 3.17 18.91
C ASN A 85 -4.51 3.29 18.29
N SER A 86 -5.55 2.86 19.01
CA SER A 86 -6.93 2.86 18.52
C SER A 86 -7.43 4.25 18.13
N ASN A 87 -6.90 5.32 18.72
CA ASN A 87 -7.31 6.70 18.42
C ASN A 87 -6.97 7.11 16.97
N VAL A 88 -5.96 6.49 16.35
CA VAL A 88 -5.61 6.73 14.93
C VAL A 88 -6.23 5.72 13.98
N MET A 89 -7.04 4.77 14.47
CA MET A 89 -7.69 3.72 13.67
C MET A 89 -9.22 3.67 13.83
N PRO A 90 -9.95 4.82 13.77
CA PRO A 90 -11.40 4.86 14.04
C PRO A 90 -12.27 4.18 12.96
N PHE A 91 -11.69 3.72 11.85
CA PHE A 91 -12.36 3.22 10.66
C PHE A 91 -12.48 1.68 10.59
N THR A 92 -12.01 0.99 11.62
CA THR A 92 -11.83 -0.48 11.57
C THR A 92 -13.10 -1.28 11.85
N GLU A 93 -14.16 -0.66 12.39
CA GLU A 93 -15.39 -1.36 12.79
C GLU A 93 -16.25 -1.83 11.61
N LYS A 94 -16.41 -0.99 10.58
CA LYS A 94 -17.30 -1.27 9.44
C LYS A 94 -16.59 -1.96 8.28
N ASN A 95 -15.28 -1.74 8.15
CA ASN A 95 -14.50 -2.14 6.99
C ASN A 95 -13.15 -2.75 7.43
N ASN A 96 -13.18 -3.97 7.99
CA ASN A 96 -12.01 -4.62 8.59
C ASN A 96 -10.79 -4.74 7.64
N VAL A 97 -11.03 -4.80 6.31
CA VAL A 97 -9.96 -4.82 5.30
C VAL A 97 -9.05 -3.59 5.37
N LEU A 98 -9.57 -2.45 5.84
CA LEU A 98 -8.81 -1.21 5.97
C LEU A 98 -7.68 -1.32 6.99
N LEU A 99 -7.77 -2.23 7.97
CA LEU A 99 -6.67 -2.48 8.91
C LEU A 99 -5.42 -2.98 8.18
N VAL A 100 -5.59 -3.92 7.24
CA VAL A 100 -4.45 -4.46 6.46
C VAL A 100 -3.84 -3.37 5.58
N VAL A 101 -4.68 -2.50 5.02
CA VAL A 101 -4.23 -1.36 4.21
C VAL A 101 -3.45 -0.36 5.07
N PHE A 102 -3.92 -0.07 6.29
CA PHE A 102 -3.22 0.79 7.25
C PHE A 102 -1.83 0.24 7.60
N LEU A 103 -1.77 -1.04 7.98
CA LEU A 103 -0.51 -1.72 8.29
C LEU A 103 0.44 -1.73 7.09
N GLY A 104 -0.09 -1.94 5.89
CA GLY A 104 0.68 -1.85 4.65
C GLY A 104 1.29 -0.47 4.42
N GLY A 105 0.50 0.60 4.53
CA GLY A 105 0.97 1.97 4.35
C GLY A 105 2.08 2.34 5.34
N TRP A 106 1.91 2.02 6.63
CA TRP A 106 2.94 2.25 7.65
C TRP A 106 4.19 1.40 7.36
N THR A 107 4.03 0.12 7.08
CA THR A 107 5.16 -0.80 6.78
C THR A 107 5.97 -0.29 5.59
N LYS A 108 5.30 0.11 4.51
CA LYS A 108 5.94 0.69 3.32
C LYS A 108 6.73 1.95 3.68
N TYR A 109 6.16 2.85 4.48
CA TYR A 109 6.88 4.01 4.98
C TYR A 109 8.13 3.62 5.77
N ALA A 110 8.03 2.70 6.73
CA ALA A 110 9.17 2.26 7.53
C ALA A 110 10.29 1.70 6.64
N LEU A 111 9.97 0.78 5.72
CA LEU A 111 10.94 0.18 4.81
C LEU A 111 11.62 1.21 3.89
N GLN A 112 10.87 2.21 3.40
CA GLN A 112 11.40 3.24 2.51
C GLN A 112 12.16 4.36 3.23
N ASN A 113 12.06 4.43 4.55
CA ASN A 113 12.65 5.49 5.37
C ASN A 113 13.58 4.92 6.43
N SER A 114 14.45 3.98 6.04
CA SER A 114 15.49 3.40 6.91
C SER A 114 14.95 2.82 8.23
N TYR A 115 13.81 2.13 8.15
CA TYR A 115 13.11 1.55 9.31
C TYR A 115 12.71 2.59 10.36
N SER A 116 12.30 3.78 9.91
CA SER A 116 11.84 4.88 10.75
C SER A 116 10.79 4.39 11.77
N LYS A 117 10.98 4.82 13.02
CA LYS A 117 10.09 4.58 14.17
C LYS A 117 9.19 5.78 14.48
N ASP A 118 9.16 6.77 13.59
CA ASP A 118 8.29 7.94 13.74
C ASP A 118 6.82 7.51 13.65
N GLU A 119 6.15 7.47 14.81
CA GLU A 119 4.75 7.04 14.89
C GLU A 119 3.79 7.99 14.18
N ILE A 120 4.11 9.30 14.12
CA ILE A 120 3.27 10.28 13.42
C ILE A 120 3.36 10.01 11.92
N LYS A 121 4.57 9.90 11.38
CA LYS A 121 4.78 9.67 9.94
C LYS A 121 4.32 8.29 9.49
N GLY A 122 4.53 7.27 10.32
CA GLY A 122 4.02 5.92 10.08
C GLY A 122 2.49 5.86 10.06
N SER A 123 1.84 6.44 11.08
CA SER A 123 0.36 6.52 11.15
C SER A 123 -0.21 7.32 9.98
N LEU A 124 0.42 8.44 9.64
CA LEU A 124 0.02 9.28 8.50
C LEU A 124 0.10 8.51 7.18
N ALA A 125 1.18 7.76 6.95
CA ALA A 125 1.32 6.91 5.77
C ALA A 125 0.24 5.83 5.71
N GLY A 126 -0.03 5.15 6.83
CA GLY A 126 -1.11 4.17 6.95
C GLY A 126 -2.49 4.77 6.62
N LEU A 127 -2.81 5.93 7.19
CA LEU A 127 -4.07 6.63 6.94
C LEU A 127 -4.21 7.07 5.48
N LYS A 128 -3.14 7.56 4.85
CA LYS A 128 -3.16 7.93 3.43
C LYS A 128 -3.42 6.73 2.53
N SER A 129 -2.82 5.58 2.81
CA SER A 129 -3.14 4.34 2.09
C SER A 129 -4.60 3.92 2.28
N VAL A 130 -5.13 4.03 3.50
CA VAL A 130 -6.54 3.74 3.81
C VAL A 130 -7.50 4.68 3.07
N ILE A 131 -7.25 5.99 3.10
CA ILE A 131 -8.05 6.99 2.38
C ILE A 131 -8.07 6.69 0.89
N LYS A 132 -6.90 6.48 0.28
CA LYS A 132 -6.78 6.15 -1.14
C LYS A 132 -7.57 4.88 -1.48
N PHE A 133 -7.39 3.81 -0.70
CA PHE A 133 -8.06 2.53 -0.95
C PHE A 133 -9.58 2.64 -0.78
N TYR A 134 -10.05 3.33 0.26
CA TYR A 134 -11.48 3.53 0.50
C TYR A 134 -12.15 4.34 -0.61
N GLN A 135 -11.51 5.43 -1.06
CA GLN A 135 -12.04 6.27 -2.13
C GLN A 135 -12.12 5.51 -3.47
N ALA A 136 -11.19 4.60 -3.74
CA ALA A 136 -11.14 3.79 -4.96
C ALA A 136 -12.17 2.64 -4.97
N ASN A 137 -12.65 2.19 -3.80
CA ASN A 137 -13.50 1.01 -3.68
C ASN A 137 -14.90 1.35 -3.15
N LYS A 138 -15.83 1.64 -4.07
CA LYS A 138 -17.21 2.05 -3.72
C LYS A 138 -18.07 0.95 -3.10
N SER A 139 -17.63 -0.31 -3.15
CA SER A 139 -18.29 -1.46 -2.53
C SER A 139 -18.09 -1.54 -1.01
N LEU A 140 -17.18 -0.74 -0.44
CA LEU A 140 -17.00 -0.63 1.00
C LEU A 140 -18.20 0.02 1.66
N THR A 141 -18.48 -0.37 2.90
CA THR A 141 -19.57 0.19 3.69
C THR A 141 -19.26 1.64 4.00
N LYS A 142 -20.21 2.55 3.76
CA LYS A 142 -20.03 3.98 4.07
C LYS A 142 -19.74 4.17 5.55
N ASP A 143 -18.69 4.93 5.85
CA ASP A 143 -18.21 5.19 7.19
C ASP A 143 -17.95 6.69 7.41
N GLU A 144 -18.65 7.29 8.36
CA GLU A 144 -18.48 8.71 8.72
C GLU A 144 -17.08 9.01 9.27
N GLN A 145 -16.42 8.03 9.89
CA GLN A 145 -15.03 8.20 10.34
C GLN A 145 -14.09 8.32 9.13
N MET A 146 -14.35 7.57 8.06
CA MET A 146 -13.61 7.71 6.81
C MET A 146 -13.88 9.06 6.14
N ASP A 147 -15.14 9.51 6.11
CA ASP A 147 -15.49 10.82 5.55
C ASP A 147 -14.75 11.96 6.29
N LYS A 148 -14.65 11.90 7.63
CA LYS A 148 -13.87 12.85 8.44
C LYS A 148 -12.37 12.80 8.13
N LEU A 149 -11.79 11.61 7.99
CA LEU A 149 -10.37 11.46 7.66
C LEU A 149 -10.03 12.02 6.27
N ILE A 150 -10.93 11.81 5.29
CA ILE A 150 -10.81 12.38 3.95
C ILE A 150 -10.84 13.92 4.00
N GLU A 151 -11.76 14.49 4.78
CA GLU A 151 -11.85 15.94 4.96
C GLU A 151 -10.57 16.51 5.61
N LEU A 152 -10.04 15.84 6.62
CA LEU A 152 -8.78 16.22 7.26
C LEU A 152 -7.60 16.18 6.29
N ASP A 153 -7.50 15.16 5.44
CA ASP A 153 -6.43 15.05 4.43
C ASP A 153 -6.56 16.13 3.36
N THR A 154 -7.78 16.35 2.85
CA THR A 154 -8.08 17.38 1.84
C THR A 154 -7.72 18.78 2.32
N ASN A 155 -7.90 19.04 3.62
CA ASN A 155 -7.58 20.32 4.26
C ASN A 155 -6.12 20.41 4.77
N ASN A 156 -5.26 19.43 4.49
CA ASN A 156 -3.88 19.33 5.00
C ASN A 156 -3.77 19.33 6.54
N LYS A 157 -4.80 18.85 7.25
CA LYS A 157 -4.89 18.79 8.71
C LYS A 157 -4.65 17.39 9.29
N LEU A 158 -4.55 16.36 8.44
CA LEU A 158 -4.45 14.96 8.88
C LEU A 158 -3.23 14.70 9.77
N GLU A 159 -2.05 15.21 9.42
CA GLU A 159 -0.83 15.00 10.23
C GLU A 159 -0.94 15.61 11.63
N ALA A 160 -1.48 16.84 11.73
CA ALA A 160 -1.70 17.50 13.01
C ALA A 160 -2.73 16.72 13.86
N TRP A 161 -3.79 16.23 13.23
CA TRP A 161 -4.79 15.38 13.90
C TRP A 161 -4.17 14.07 14.41
N VAL A 162 -3.30 13.41 13.64
CA VAL A 162 -2.57 12.21 14.08
C VAL A 162 -1.73 12.52 15.32
N ALA A 163 -0.95 13.61 15.29
CA ALA A 163 -0.13 14.01 16.42
C ALA A 163 -0.97 14.24 17.68
N GLU A 164 -2.13 14.89 17.54
CA GLU A 164 -3.08 15.09 18.64
C GLU A 164 -3.64 13.75 19.17
N GLN A 165 -4.03 12.82 18.31
CA GLN A 165 -4.56 11.52 18.74
C GLN A 165 -3.50 10.66 19.45
N LEU A 166 -2.25 10.71 18.99
CA LEU A 166 -1.14 9.99 19.62
C LEU A 166 -0.74 10.60 20.97
N ALA A 167 -1.02 11.88 21.21
CA ALA A 167 -0.79 12.53 22.50
C ALA A 167 -1.84 12.17 23.57
N LYS A 168 -2.98 11.58 23.18
CA LYS A 168 -4.06 11.12 24.09
C LYS A 168 -3.79 9.74 24.71
N LYS A 169 -2.58 9.20 24.56
CA LYS A 169 -2.16 7.91 25.13
C LYS A 169 -2.26 7.90 26.65
#